data_AF-A0A4R9WRV2-F1
#
_entry.id   AF-A0A4R9WRV2-F1
#
_cell.length_a   1.000
_cell.length_b   1.000
_cell.length_c   1.000
_cell.angle_alpha   90.00
_cell.angle_beta   90.00
_cell.angle_gamma   90.00
#
_symmetry.space_group_name_H-M   'P 1'
#
loop_
_entity.id
_entity.type
_entity.pdbx_description
1 polymer ?
#
loop_
_entity_poly.entity_id
_entity_poly.type
_entity_poly.pdbx_seq_one_letter_code
_entity_poly.pdbx_strand_id
1 'polypeptide(L)'
;TDVGLWVTKHMRDISPAVFIGGLEGLGTIAEDKAVISIGAGVTYTEAFATLSKRIPALGPLFDRIGGDQVRNMGTIGGNIANGSPIGDTPPPLIALG
;
A
#
# COMPACT_ATOMS: atom_id res chain seq x y z
N THR A 1 -6.75 -0.91 -5.87
CA THR A 1 -8.11 -0.72 -5.33
C THR A 1 -8.78 0.53 -5.88
N ASP A 2 -8.06 1.64 -6.04
CA ASP A 2 -8.63 2.93 -6.45
C ASP A 2 -8.99 3.05 -7.94
N VAL A 3 -8.11 2.62 -8.85
CA VAL A 3 -8.33 2.73 -10.32
C VAL A 3 -9.61 2.02 -10.77
N GLY A 4 -10.02 0.95 -10.10
CA GLY A 4 -11.29 0.25 -10.40
C GLY A 4 -12.53 1.13 -10.24
N LEU A 5 -12.47 2.15 -9.38
CA LEU A 5 -13.57 3.12 -9.21
C LEU A 5 -13.66 4.10 -10.39
N TRP A 6 -12.54 4.37 -11.08
CA TRP A 6 -12.56 5.20 -12.30
C TRP A 6 -13.41 4.55 -13.40
N VAL A 7 -13.33 3.23 -13.53
CA VAL A 7 -14.13 2.48 -14.49
C VAL A 7 -15.58 2.34 -14.01
N THR A 8 -15.77 1.84 -12.78
CA THR A 8 -17.11 1.44 -12.30
C THR A 8 -18.01 2.59 -11.84
N LYS A 9 -17.44 3.72 -11.41
CA LYS A 9 -18.20 4.88 -10.91
C LYS A 9 -18.07 6.11 -11.79
N HIS A 10 -16.92 6.29 -12.43
CA HIS A 10 -16.69 7.43 -13.33
C HIS A 10 -16.80 7.08 -14.82
N MET A 11 -17.07 5.80 -15.16
CA MET A 11 -17.25 5.33 -16.53
C MET A 11 -16.09 5.72 -17.46
N ARG A 12 -14.87 5.79 -16.92
CA ARG A 12 -13.67 6.17 -17.68
C ARG A 12 -13.13 4.98 -18.45
N ASP A 13 -12.74 5.20 -19.71
CA ASP A 13 -11.80 4.33 -20.40
C ASP A 13 -10.40 4.60 -19.85
N ILE A 14 -9.67 3.53 -19.57
CA ILE A 14 -8.34 3.56 -18.94
C ILE A 14 -7.27 2.96 -19.86
N SER A 15 -7.61 2.71 -21.13
CA SER A 15 -6.66 2.18 -22.11
C SER A 15 -5.66 3.26 -22.55
N PRO A 16 -4.36 2.93 -22.65
CA PRO A 16 -3.73 1.66 -22.30
C PRO A 16 -3.53 1.48 -20.79
N ALA A 17 -3.65 0.24 -20.31
CA ALA A 17 -3.40 -0.13 -18.91
C ALA A 17 -2.22 -1.11 -18.79
N VAL A 18 -1.39 -0.91 -17.76
CA VAL A 18 -0.26 -1.79 -17.43
C VAL A 18 -0.47 -2.36 -16.03
N PHE A 19 -0.56 -3.69 -15.93
CA PHE A 19 -0.71 -4.38 -14.65
C PHE A 19 0.67 -4.79 -14.12
N ILE A 20 1.04 -4.27 -12.95
CA ILE A 20 2.35 -4.51 -12.33
C ILE A 20 2.31 -5.54 -11.18
N GLY A 21 1.13 -6.06 -10.83
CA GLY A 21 0.95 -6.94 -9.66
C GLY A 21 1.65 -8.30 -9.75
N GLY A 22 2.03 -8.73 -10.95
CA GLY A 22 2.80 -9.96 -11.18
C GLY A 22 4.30 -9.75 -11.39
N LEU A 23 4.81 -8.54 -11.22
CA LEU A 23 6.24 -8.27 -11.40
C LEU A 23 7.04 -8.75 -10.18
N GLU A 24 7.96 -9.67 -10.41
CA GLU A 24 8.90 -10.14 -9.40
C GLU A 24 9.73 -8.96 -8.85
N GLY A 25 10.02 -9.01 -7.55
CA GLY A 25 10.79 -7.98 -6.86
C GLY A 25 9.98 -6.76 -6.40
N LEU A 26 8.77 -6.50 -6.92
CA LEU A 26 7.95 -5.40 -6.43
C LEU A 26 7.20 -5.71 -5.12
N GLY A 27 6.94 -6.98 -4.83
CA GLY A 27 6.24 -7.44 -3.63
C GLY A 27 7.13 -7.85 -2.46
N THR A 28 8.39 -7.40 -2.42
CA THR A 28 9.35 -7.86 -1.40
C THR A 28 9.44 -6.93 -0.21
N ILE A 29 9.63 -7.50 0.98
CA ILE A 29 10.05 -6.79 2.18
C ILE A 29 11.44 -7.29 2.57
N ALA A 30 12.38 -6.38 2.82
CA ALA A 30 13.72 -6.70 3.28
C ALA A 30 14.07 -5.87 4.50
N GLU A 31 14.72 -6.48 5.47
CA GLU A 31 15.24 -5.81 6.66
C GLU A 31 16.77 -5.90 6.62
N ASP A 32 17.43 -4.75 6.59
CA ASP A 32 18.89 -4.65 6.74
C ASP A 32 19.23 -3.61 7.80
N LYS A 33 19.95 -4.04 8.83
CA LYS A 33 20.34 -3.22 10.00
C LYS A 33 19.13 -2.54 10.66
N ALA A 34 18.95 -1.24 10.39
CA ALA A 34 17.91 -0.40 10.94
C ALA A 34 16.93 0.11 9.85
N VAL A 35 17.03 -0.42 8.63
CA VAL A 35 16.23 -0.02 7.48
C VAL A 35 15.30 -1.16 7.10
N ILE A 36 14.02 -0.84 6.95
CA ILE A 36 13.02 -1.73 6.35
C ILE A 36 12.75 -1.21 4.95
N SER A 37 13.10 -2.01 3.94
CA SER A 37 12.80 -1.74 2.53
C SER A 37 11.50 -2.44 2.16
N ILE A 38 10.54 -1.67 1.65
CA ILE A 38 9.22 -2.16 1.26
C ILE A 38 9.04 -1.91 -0.24
N GLY A 39 8.85 -2.97 -1.00
CA GLY A 39 8.54 -2.87 -2.42
C GLY A 39 7.18 -2.23 -2.68
N ALA A 40 7.04 -1.53 -3.80
CA ALA A 40 5.82 -0.79 -4.16
C ALA A 40 4.58 -1.69 -4.33
N GLY A 41 4.79 -2.97 -4.66
CA GLY A 41 3.76 -3.99 -4.81
C GLY A 41 3.36 -4.68 -3.51
N VAL A 42 4.05 -4.41 -2.39
CA VAL A 42 3.69 -4.97 -1.07
C VAL A 42 2.31 -4.48 -0.65
N THR A 43 1.43 -5.41 -0.32
CA THR A 43 0.07 -5.13 0.13
C THR A 43 0.04 -4.54 1.54
N TYR A 44 -1.06 -3.89 1.94
CA TYR A 44 -1.20 -3.42 3.32
C TYR A 44 -1.13 -4.56 4.33
N THR A 45 -1.71 -5.73 4.02
CA THR A 45 -1.68 -6.90 4.89
C THR A 45 -0.25 -7.41 5.12
N GLU A 46 0.55 -7.49 4.06
CA GLU A 46 1.96 -7.90 4.15
C GLU A 46 2.78 -6.86 4.91
N ALA A 47 2.60 -5.56 4.60
CA ALA A 47 3.28 -4.49 5.30
C ALA A 47 2.92 -4.44 6.79
N PHE A 48 1.65 -4.63 7.14
CA PHE A 48 1.17 -4.70 8.52
C PHE A 48 1.88 -5.78 9.33
N ALA A 49 2.00 -6.99 8.77
CA ALA A 49 2.61 -8.12 9.48
C ALA A 49 4.06 -7.85 9.90
N THR A 50 4.77 -7.01 9.16
CA THR A 50 6.15 -6.60 9.45
C THR A 50 6.20 -5.32 10.29
N LEU A 51 5.53 -4.26 9.83
CA LEU A 51 5.60 -2.93 10.43
C LEU A 51 5.00 -2.89 11.83
N SER A 52 3.90 -3.58 12.09
CA SER A 52 3.28 -3.61 13.42
C SER A 52 4.13 -4.31 14.46
N LYS A 53 5.00 -5.24 14.05
CA LYS A 53 5.96 -5.88 14.97
C LYS A 53 7.08 -4.91 15.35
N ARG A 54 7.53 -4.09 14.41
CA ARG A 54 8.63 -3.14 14.64
C ARG A 54 8.18 -1.83 15.27
N ILE A 55 6.99 -1.37 14.89
CA ILE A 55 6.39 -0.11 15.29
C ILE A 55 4.94 -0.41 15.71
N PRO A 56 4.73 -0.88 16.97
CA PRO A 56 3.41 -1.31 17.43
C PRO A 56 2.30 -0.26 17.27
N ALA A 57 2.65 1.03 17.30
CA ALA A 57 1.72 2.13 17.09
C ALA A 57 1.10 2.15 15.68
N LEU A 58 1.74 1.52 14.67
CA LEU A 58 1.17 1.42 13.33
C LEU A 58 0.11 0.32 13.21
N GLY A 59 0.08 -0.66 14.12
CA GLY A 59 -0.91 -1.75 14.05
C GLY A 59 -2.36 -1.25 14.01
N PRO A 60 -2.80 -0.47 15.03
CA PRO A 60 -4.15 0.09 15.06
C PRO A 60 -4.48 1.03 13.88
N LEU A 61 -3.47 1.62 13.24
CA LEU A 61 -3.67 2.43 12.04
C LEU A 61 -4.04 1.54 10.86
N PHE A 62 -3.25 0.50 10.60
CA PHE A 62 -3.46 -0.42 9.48
C PHE A 62 -4.79 -1.19 9.59
N ASP A 63 -5.21 -1.58 10.79
CA ASP A 63 -6.49 -2.26 11.03
C ASP A 63 -7.71 -1.42 10.57
N ARG A 64 -7.53 -0.11 10.45
CA ARG A 64 -8.58 0.84 10.06
C ARG A 64 -8.56 1.22 8.57
N ILE A 65 -7.58 0.73 7.81
CA ILE A 65 -7.49 0.98 6.37
C ILE A 65 -8.47 0.07 5.63
N GLY A 66 -9.64 0.59 5.27
CA GLY A 66 -10.66 -0.16 4.53
C GLY A 66 -11.08 -1.46 5.23
N GLY A 67 -11.50 -2.45 4.44
CA GLY A 67 -11.75 -3.83 4.90
C GLY A 67 -10.61 -4.78 4.51
N ASP A 68 -10.62 -6.00 5.02
CA ASP A 68 -9.58 -7.01 4.74
C ASP A 68 -9.37 -7.24 3.24
N GLN A 69 -10.45 -7.23 2.46
CA GLN A 69 -10.38 -7.38 1.00
C GLN A 69 -9.60 -6.24 0.34
N VAL A 70 -9.77 -5.01 0.83
CA VAL A 70 -9.02 -3.84 0.35
C VAL A 70 -7.56 -3.96 0.78
N ARG A 71 -7.29 -4.38 2.02
CA ARG A 71 -5.91 -4.54 2.52
C ARG A 71 -5.12 -5.63 1.80
N ASN A 72 -5.78 -6.72 1.44
CA ASN A 72 -5.18 -7.84 0.71
C ASN A 72 -4.88 -7.52 -0.77
N MET A 73 -5.41 -6.42 -1.31
CA MET A 73 -5.20 -6.03 -2.72
C MET A 73 -4.53 -4.66 -2.90
N GLY A 74 -4.73 -3.75 -1.96
CA GLY A 74 -4.15 -2.41 -1.97
C GLY A 74 -2.69 -2.48 -1.54
N THR A 75 -1.82 -1.73 -2.24
CA THR A 75 -0.38 -1.75 -2.00
C THR A 75 0.12 -0.43 -1.43
N ILE A 76 1.24 -0.48 -0.70
CA ILE A 76 1.90 0.71 -0.15
C ILE A 76 2.27 1.68 -1.28
N GLY A 77 2.88 1.17 -2.35
CA GLY A 77 3.23 2.00 -3.51
C GLY A 77 2.00 2.59 -4.20
N GLY A 78 0.90 1.84 -4.29
CA GLY A 78 -0.37 2.33 -4.83
C GLY A 78 -0.95 3.46 -3.99
N ASN A 79 -0.86 3.39 -2.66
CA ASN A 79 -1.34 4.46 -1.79
C ASN A 79 -0.56 5.76 -1.97
N ILE A 80 0.78 5.66 -2.01
CA ILE A 80 1.66 6.81 -2.23
C ILE A 80 1.43 7.40 -3.63
N ALA A 81 1.39 6.56 -4.67
CA ALA A 81 1.20 6.99 -6.05
C ALA A 81 -0.20 7.60 -6.31
N ASN A 82 -1.22 7.17 -5.57
CA ASN A 82 -2.55 7.79 -5.62
C ASN A 82 -2.51 9.25 -5.16
N GLY A 83 -1.56 9.62 -4.29
CA GLY A 83 -1.33 11.01 -3.88
C GLY A 83 -2.52 11.65 -3.16
N SER A 84 -3.41 10.83 -2.59
CA SER A 84 -4.57 11.33 -1.85
C SER A 84 -4.11 12.06 -0.58
N PRO A 85 -4.59 13.29 -0.30
CA PRO A 85 -4.26 13.99 0.93
C PRO A 85 -4.81 13.30 2.19
N ILE A 86 -5.70 12.32 2.02
CA ILE A 86 -6.28 11.49 3.08
C ILE A 86 -5.78 10.04 3.02
N GLY A 87 -4.67 9.78 2.32
CA GLY A 87 -4.03 8.46 2.36
C GLY A 87 -3.49 8.14 3.75
N ASP A 88 -3.71 6.92 4.23
CA ASP A 88 -3.38 6.55 5.62
C ASP A 88 -1.89 6.23 5.83
N THR A 89 -1.16 5.76 4.81
CA THR A 89 0.26 5.36 4.99
C THR A 89 1.29 6.47 4.74
N PRO A 90 1.07 7.51 3.90
CA PRO A 90 2.04 8.60 3.76
C PRO A 90 2.31 9.36 5.07
N PRO A 91 1.32 9.77 5.89
CA PRO A 91 1.60 10.51 7.12
C PRO A 91 2.56 9.81 8.11
N PRO A 92 2.35 8.54 8.50
CA PRO A 92 3.29 7.86 9.40
C PRO A 92 4.64 7.60 8.74
N LEU A 93 4.69 7.33 7.42
CA LEU A 93 5.98 7.14 6.73
C LEU A 93 6.78 8.44 6.71
N ILE A 94 6.14 9.58 6.45
CA ILE A 94 6.78 10.91 6.55
C ILE A 94 7.29 11.17 7.98
N ALA A 95 6.52 10.80 9.00
CA ALA A 95 6.91 10.98 10.39
C ALA A 95 8.13 10.12 10.81
N LEU A 96 8.36 9.00 10.13
CA LEU A 96 9.48 8.09 10.40
C LEU A 96 10.78 8.50 9.70
N GLY A 97 10.71 9.36 8.68
CA GLY A 97 11.85 9.83 7.89
C GLY A 97 12.21 8.90 6.74
#